data_AF-A0A4S4NPR0-F1
#
_entry.id   AF-A0A4S4NPR0-F1
#
_cell.length_a   1.000
_cell.length_b   1.000
_cell.length_c   1.000
_cell.angle_alpha   90.00
_cell.angle_beta   90.00
_cell.angle_gamma   90.00
#
_symmetry.space_group_name_H-M   'P 1'
#
loop_
_entity.id
_entity.type
_entity.pdbx_description
1 polymer ?
#
loop_
_entity_poly.entity_id
_entity_poly.type
_entity_poly.pdbx_seq_one_letter_code
_entity_poly.pdbx_strand_id
1 'polypeptide(L)'
;MIRKFLFFSTLALLTLAQFFGLQRCATPSPPNGGPVDSVGPVLVLEESTPNFQTNFRPDRIELTFDEWVELDPQQEILISPPIELEGDNRPTLRRRTLLIPLEGVTLRDSVTYVVNIGGAIKDLNEGNPTENLRFVFATGPVLDTASVTGTVVDAFTGEPLDEIAVTLYSDLADTAVFTQNPTYFAQTDAAGTYTISNVRPGRYRVVALQRNPAARSYYADYTGVFPPLAVGFLDSLITVTDGENALEALRLSPVPISPRIVEADLEEYGVIKLTLNQAAGGVDLSASRTYRRNNFGDTLLLFYRQPGPDTLLVGRRGIEADTLIVTGEEASVDDALPLALINRTKGKVNPGEGIRLVFNRPVDSLDTARVRLYRDTLPAPVAFSYSIDSLYPAEVRLRASWSGAVPFRLEVLPGAVSDWYGIQNRDSIVADLNVDSGELYGDLVIYFTNLNPTIDYIVRLIDGNDQVVLGSRRYIDEQFEYVAEYKSLRPATYRMELIYDSNGNERYDVGDLRFGLQPETVQRFEIEPLRANWTVEKTIDL
;
A
#
# COMPACT_ATOMS: atom_id res chain seq x y z
N MET A 1 -65.92 -48.50 60.20
CA MET A 1 -64.75 -48.37 59.29
C MET A 1 -64.71 -47.03 58.54
N ILE A 2 -65.83 -46.50 58.05
CA ILE A 2 -65.87 -45.29 57.19
C ILE A 2 -65.30 -44.01 57.83
N ARG A 3 -65.53 -43.77 59.14
CA ARG A 3 -64.98 -42.57 59.83
C ARG A 3 -63.46 -42.52 59.94
N LYS A 4 -62.78 -43.68 60.05
CA LYS A 4 -61.31 -43.71 60.10
C LYS A 4 -60.70 -43.43 58.72
N PHE A 5 -61.33 -43.90 57.65
CA PHE A 5 -60.85 -43.68 56.29
C PHE A 5 -60.97 -42.20 55.86
N LEU A 6 -62.09 -41.55 56.22
CA LEU A 6 -62.27 -40.11 55.98
C LEU A 6 -61.21 -39.26 56.70
N PHE A 7 -60.91 -39.57 57.96
CA PHE A 7 -59.91 -38.82 58.74
C PHE A 7 -58.49 -38.93 58.17
N PHE A 8 -58.08 -40.14 57.74
CA PHE A 8 -56.78 -40.33 57.09
C PHE A 8 -56.72 -39.66 55.71
N SER A 9 -57.81 -39.65 54.95
CA SER A 9 -57.86 -38.95 53.65
C SER A 9 -57.78 -37.42 53.80
N THR A 10 -58.43 -36.85 54.81
CA THR A 10 -58.37 -35.40 55.07
C THR A 10 -57.02 -34.99 55.62
N LEU A 11 -56.39 -35.83 56.46
CA LEU A 11 -55.03 -35.58 56.94
C LEU A 11 -54.00 -35.68 55.80
N ALA A 12 -54.15 -36.65 54.90
CA ALA A 12 -53.31 -36.79 53.72
C ALA A 12 -53.47 -35.62 52.73
N LEU A 13 -54.69 -35.11 52.53
CA LEU A 13 -54.92 -33.91 51.72
C LEU A 13 -54.33 -32.65 52.38
N LEU A 14 -54.41 -32.52 53.70
CA LEU A 14 -53.81 -31.39 54.41
C LEU A 14 -52.28 -31.42 54.37
N THR A 15 -51.66 -32.60 54.50
CA THR A 15 -50.20 -32.73 54.39
C THR A 15 -49.72 -32.53 52.95
N LEU A 16 -50.49 -32.99 51.95
CA LEU A 16 -50.18 -32.74 50.54
C LEU A 16 -50.31 -31.24 50.19
N ALA A 17 -51.34 -30.55 50.72
CA ALA A 17 -51.52 -29.11 50.54
C ALA A 17 -50.40 -28.29 51.19
N GLN A 18 -49.89 -28.71 52.36
CA GLN A 18 -48.74 -28.06 52.99
C GLN A 18 -47.43 -28.29 52.24
N PHE A 19 -47.25 -29.41 51.54
CA PHE A 19 -46.05 -29.70 50.77
C PHE A 19 -45.91 -28.81 49.52
N PHE A 20 -47.03 -28.39 48.90
CA PHE A 20 -47.03 -27.46 47.76
C PHE A 20 -46.94 -25.98 48.14
N GLY A 21 -47.13 -25.61 49.41
CA GLY A 21 -47.10 -24.22 49.88
C GLY A 21 -45.70 -23.64 50.12
N LEU A 22 -44.67 -24.48 50.25
CA LEU A 22 -43.32 -24.06 50.66
C LEU A 22 -42.31 -23.88 49.51
N GLN A 23 -42.75 -23.95 48.24
CA GLN A 23 -41.86 -23.80 47.08
C GLN A 23 -41.75 -22.37 46.51
N ARG A 24 -42.24 -21.34 47.22
CA ARG A 24 -42.00 -19.93 46.82
C ARG A 24 -40.78 -19.35 47.53
N CYS A 25 -39.60 -19.86 47.20
CA CYS A 25 -38.37 -19.09 47.37
C CYS A 25 -38.32 -18.06 46.25
N ALA A 26 -38.48 -16.78 46.57
CA ALA A 26 -38.11 -15.70 45.68
C ALA A 26 -36.58 -15.72 45.55
N THR A 27 -36.06 -16.11 44.40
CA THR A 27 -34.65 -15.94 44.05
C THR A 27 -34.39 -14.43 43.90
N PRO A 28 -33.48 -13.82 44.69
CA PRO A 28 -33.09 -12.44 44.46
C PRO A 28 -32.39 -12.38 43.10
N SER A 29 -33.11 -11.88 42.10
CA SER A 29 -32.50 -11.52 40.82
C SER A 29 -31.79 -10.18 41.06
N PRO A 30 -30.54 -10.01 40.62
CA PRO A 30 -29.89 -8.70 40.71
C PRO A 30 -30.79 -7.67 40.02
N PRO A 31 -30.88 -6.44 40.55
CA PRO A 31 -31.65 -5.40 39.88
C PRO A 31 -31.14 -5.28 38.44
N ASN A 32 -32.06 -5.34 37.47
CA ASN A 32 -31.71 -4.96 36.11
C ASN A 32 -31.28 -3.50 36.18
N GLY A 33 -30.02 -3.24 35.82
CA GLY A 33 -29.49 -1.88 35.72
C GLY A 33 -30.35 -1.03 34.80
N GLY A 34 -30.22 0.29 34.94
CA GLY A 34 -30.80 1.21 33.98
C GLY A 34 -30.27 0.95 32.56
N PRO A 35 -30.89 1.57 31.54
CA PRO A 35 -30.30 1.57 30.20
C PRO A 35 -28.85 2.08 30.28
N VAL A 36 -27.96 1.45 29.51
CA VAL A 36 -26.55 1.83 29.39
C VAL A 36 -26.48 3.28 28.89
N ASP A 37 -25.63 4.10 29.52
CA ASP A 37 -25.39 5.46 29.04
C ASP A 37 -24.65 5.43 27.70
N SER A 38 -25.06 6.30 26.80
CA SER A 38 -24.52 6.42 25.44
C SER A 38 -24.08 7.83 25.10
N VAL A 39 -24.24 8.77 26.03
CA VAL A 39 -23.88 10.17 25.84
C VAL A 39 -22.49 10.38 26.45
N GLY A 40 -21.58 11.00 25.70
CA GLY A 40 -20.27 11.38 26.22
C GLY A 40 -20.32 12.62 27.12
N PRO A 41 -19.22 12.92 27.82
CA PRO A 41 -19.19 13.97 28.83
C PRO A 41 -19.36 15.37 28.22
N VAL A 42 -20.06 16.25 28.92
CA VAL A 42 -20.39 17.61 28.44
C VAL A 42 -19.63 18.67 29.24
N LEU A 43 -19.16 19.73 28.57
CA LEU A 43 -18.49 20.83 29.26
C LEU A 43 -19.46 21.62 30.15
N VAL A 44 -19.03 21.84 31.39
CA VAL A 44 -19.59 22.83 32.31
C VAL A 44 -18.93 24.17 32.02
N LEU A 45 -19.63 25.01 31.25
CA LEU A 45 -19.09 26.27 30.72
C LEU A 45 -18.70 27.26 31.82
N GLU A 46 -19.42 27.29 32.94
CA GLU A 46 -19.17 28.19 34.08
C GLU A 46 -17.90 27.81 34.85
N GLU A 47 -17.44 26.56 34.73
CA GLU A 47 -16.24 26.02 35.37
C GLU A 47 -15.08 25.84 34.38
N SER A 48 -15.27 26.26 33.13
CA SER A 48 -14.29 26.12 32.06
C SER A 48 -13.76 27.49 31.63
N THR A 49 -12.59 27.49 31.00
CA THR A 49 -12.07 28.67 30.32
C THR A 49 -13.03 29.05 29.19
N PRO A 50 -13.47 30.31 29.07
CA PRO A 50 -14.37 30.72 28.00
C PRO A 50 -13.78 30.45 26.61
N ASN A 51 -14.58 29.88 25.71
CA ASN A 51 -14.18 29.60 24.33
C ASN A 51 -14.28 30.87 23.45
N PHE A 52 -13.63 30.87 22.28
CA PHE A 52 -13.67 31.94 21.27
C PHE A 52 -13.19 33.33 21.76
N GLN A 53 -12.22 33.36 22.67
CA GLN A 53 -11.64 34.61 23.16
C GLN A 53 -10.70 35.26 22.12
N THR A 54 -10.59 36.59 22.16
CA THR A 54 -9.66 37.38 21.33
C THR A 54 -8.70 38.16 22.23
N ASN A 55 -7.56 38.57 21.69
CA ASN A 55 -6.44 39.15 22.45
C ASN A 55 -6.06 38.29 23.67
N PHE A 56 -6.20 36.97 23.53
CA PHE A 56 -6.11 36.03 24.63
C PHE A 56 -4.78 35.28 24.59
N ARG A 57 -4.06 35.31 25.72
CA ARG A 57 -2.79 34.60 25.93
C ARG A 57 -2.85 33.87 27.27
N PRO A 58 -3.45 32.67 27.31
CA PRO A 58 -3.60 31.93 28.55
C PRO A 58 -2.26 31.33 29.01
N ASP A 59 -2.02 31.34 30.32
CA ASP A 59 -1.02 30.46 30.95
C ASP A 59 -1.53 29.01 31.07
N ARG A 60 -2.86 28.82 31.01
CA ARG A 60 -3.52 27.51 31.02
C ARG A 60 -4.91 27.58 30.42
N ILE A 61 -5.37 26.46 29.88
CA ILE A 61 -6.76 26.23 29.49
C ILE A 61 -7.32 25.14 30.39
N GLU A 62 -8.44 25.41 31.04
CA GLU A 62 -9.14 24.46 31.93
C GLU A 62 -10.50 24.13 31.32
N LEU A 63 -10.76 22.84 31.08
CA LEU A 63 -12.02 22.34 30.50
C LEU A 63 -12.63 21.34 31.49
N THR A 64 -13.74 21.73 32.11
CA THR A 64 -14.39 20.97 33.17
C THR A 64 -15.64 20.28 32.65
N PHE A 65 -15.79 18.99 32.91
CA PHE A 65 -16.90 18.14 32.47
C PHE A 65 -17.93 17.94 33.58
N ASP A 66 -19.17 17.59 33.23
CA ASP A 66 -20.27 17.33 34.17
C ASP A 66 -20.13 15.99 34.92
N GLU A 67 -19.29 15.10 34.43
CA GLU A 67 -18.98 13.80 35.03
C GLU A 67 -17.48 13.51 35.14
N TRP A 68 -17.11 12.38 35.75
CA TRP A 68 -15.71 11.96 35.81
C TRP A 68 -15.30 11.37 34.47
N VAL A 69 -14.14 11.80 34.01
CA VAL A 69 -13.62 11.42 32.70
C VAL A 69 -12.26 10.76 32.81
N GLU A 70 -11.78 10.21 31.72
CA GLU A 70 -10.41 9.75 31.53
C GLU A 70 -9.84 10.24 30.19
N LEU A 71 -8.51 10.26 30.09
CA LEU A 71 -7.78 10.56 28.86
C LEU A 71 -7.53 9.25 28.11
N ASP A 72 -7.96 9.17 26.85
CA ASP A 72 -7.62 8.05 26.00
C ASP A 72 -6.16 8.17 25.53
N PRO A 73 -5.25 7.25 25.92
CA PRO A 73 -3.86 7.31 25.49
C PRO A 73 -3.66 7.07 23.98
N GLN A 74 -4.67 6.58 23.26
CA GLN A 74 -4.63 6.36 21.83
C GLN A 74 -5.01 7.61 21.01
N GLN A 75 -5.62 8.61 21.64
CA GLN A 75 -6.09 9.82 20.97
C GLN A 75 -5.21 11.02 21.36
N GLU A 76 -4.67 11.71 20.37
CA GLU A 76 -3.80 12.87 20.59
C GLU A 76 -4.64 14.16 20.67
N ILE A 77 -4.35 15.03 21.65
CA ILE A 77 -4.87 16.41 21.67
C ILE A 77 -3.98 17.26 20.77
N LEU A 78 -4.56 17.80 19.70
CA LEU A 78 -3.84 18.53 18.66
C LEU A 78 -4.03 20.03 18.84
N ILE A 79 -2.97 20.81 18.65
CA ILE A 79 -3.05 22.29 18.68
C ILE A 79 -2.55 22.83 17.35
N SER A 80 -3.40 23.58 16.63
CA SER A 80 -3.12 24.19 15.33
C SER A 80 -3.22 25.71 15.43
N PRO A 81 -2.21 26.51 15.08
CA PRO A 81 -0.85 26.12 14.67
C PRO A 81 -0.13 25.22 15.68
N PRO A 82 0.79 24.34 15.23
CA PRO A 82 1.58 23.48 16.12
C PRO A 82 2.31 24.25 17.21
N ILE A 83 2.22 23.75 18.44
CA ILE A 83 2.94 24.20 19.62
C ILE A 83 3.73 23.02 20.19
N GLU A 84 5.00 23.24 20.50
CA GLU A 84 5.79 22.27 21.26
C GLU A 84 5.46 22.35 22.74
N LEU A 85 4.72 21.34 23.22
CA LEU A 85 4.42 21.16 24.64
C LEU A 85 5.50 20.28 25.29
N GLU A 86 6.46 20.90 25.95
CA GLU A 86 7.56 20.21 26.63
C GLU A 86 7.38 20.16 28.15
N GLY A 87 8.06 19.19 28.79
CA GLY A 87 8.12 19.07 30.25
C GLY A 87 6.75 19.03 30.92
N ASP A 88 6.52 20.00 31.80
CA ASP A 88 5.30 20.12 32.62
C ASP A 88 4.08 20.64 31.83
N ASN A 89 4.23 21.06 30.57
CA ASN A 89 3.14 21.59 29.73
C ASN A 89 2.31 20.52 29.00
N ARG A 90 2.44 19.25 29.38
CA ARG A 90 1.62 18.18 28.82
C ARG A 90 0.17 18.30 29.32
N PRO A 91 -0.84 18.06 28.47
CA PRO A 91 -2.22 17.96 28.92
C PRO A 91 -2.35 16.90 30.01
N THR A 92 -3.01 17.26 31.10
CA THR A 92 -3.22 16.37 32.24
C THR A 92 -4.67 16.44 32.70
N LEU A 93 -5.14 15.34 33.29
CA LEU A 93 -6.48 15.28 33.85
C LEU A 93 -6.46 15.39 35.37
N ARG A 94 -7.31 16.25 35.91
CA ARG A 94 -7.55 16.39 37.35
C ARG A 94 -9.02 16.15 37.66
N ARG A 95 -9.36 14.90 38.01
CA ARG A 95 -10.75 14.44 38.22
C ARG A 95 -11.57 14.61 36.93
N ARG A 96 -12.44 15.62 36.89
CA ARG A 96 -13.31 15.95 35.76
C ARG A 96 -12.85 17.17 34.97
N THR A 97 -11.61 17.61 35.15
CA THR A 97 -11.08 18.79 34.47
C THR A 97 -9.83 18.45 33.69
N LEU A 98 -9.87 18.67 32.38
CA LEU A 98 -8.70 18.64 31.51
C LEU A 98 -7.95 19.97 31.65
N LEU A 99 -6.67 19.88 32.00
CA LEU A 99 -5.75 21.00 32.13
C LEU A 99 -4.77 20.96 30.96
N ILE A 100 -4.70 22.04 30.19
CA ILE A 100 -3.74 22.24 29.12
C ILE A 100 -2.85 23.42 29.52
N PRO A 101 -1.69 23.16 30.15
CA PRO A 101 -0.78 24.22 30.56
C PRO A 101 -0.08 24.83 29.34
N LEU A 102 0.00 26.16 29.32
CA LEU A 102 0.65 26.95 28.27
C LEU A 102 1.64 27.97 28.87
N GLU A 103 2.01 27.79 30.13
CA GLU A 103 2.92 28.68 30.84
C GLU A 103 4.31 28.65 30.19
N GLY A 104 4.85 29.83 29.89
CA GLY A 104 6.13 29.98 29.20
C GLY A 104 6.12 29.59 27.71
N VAL A 105 4.98 29.18 27.15
CA VAL A 105 4.83 28.89 25.73
C VAL A 105 4.79 30.19 24.93
N THR A 106 5.63 30.30 23.91
CA THR A 106 5.62 31.46 23.02
C THR A 106 4.55 31.29 21.94
N LEU A 107 3.42 31.98 22.11
CA LEU A 107 2.34 32.02 21.11
C LEU A 107 2.62 33.05 20.02
N ARG A 108 2.34 32.68 18.76
CA ARG A 108 2.45 33.54 17.59
C ARG A 108 1.48 34.73 17.71
N ASP A 109 1.90 35.90 17.25
CA ASP A 109 1.12 37.13 17.33
C ASP A 109 0.04 37.19 16.23
N SER A 110 -1.17 37.61 16.61
CA SER A 110 -2.31 37.81 15.68
C SER A 110 -2.67 36.55 14.87
N VAL A 111 -2.75 35.41 15.54
CA VAL A 111 -3.14 34.11 14.97
C VAL A 111 -4.27 33.50 15.79
N THR A 112 -5.15 32.76 15.11
CA THR A 112 -6.15 31.90 15.74
C THR A 112 -5.58 30.51 16.02
N TYR A 113 -5.67 30.09 17.26
CA TYR A 113 -5.33 28.76 17.73
C TYR A 113 -6.59 27.92 17.89
N VAL A 114 -6.52 26.68 17.41
CA VAL A 114 -7.54 25.64 17.56
C VAL A 114 -6.89 24.49 18.30
N VAL A 115 -7.37 24.23 19.51
CA VAL A 115 -7.07 23.03 20.29
C VAL A 115 -8.17 22.03 19.99
N ASN A 116 -7.85 20.97 19.25
CA ASN A 116 -8.74 19.87 18.95
C ASN A 116 -8.56 18.78 20.00
N ILE A 117 -9.58 18.59 20.85
CA ILE A 117 -9.61 17.56 21.88
C ILE A 117 -10.29 16.30 21.33
N GLY A 118 -11.21 16.45 20.38
CA GLY A 118 -11.84 15.31 19.70
C GLY A 118 -12.47 14.32 20.68
N GLY A 119 -12.19 13.03 20.51
CA GLY A 119 -12.57 11.95 21.41
C GLY A 119 -11.50 11.55 22.44
N ALA A 120 -10.49 12.40 22.67
CA ALA A 120 -9.42 12.13 23.64
C ALA A 120 -9.90 12.12 25.09
N ILE A 121 -11.10 12.64 25.35
CA ILE A 121 -11.76 12.58 26.65
C ILE A 121 -12.92 11.60 26.55
N LYS A 122 -12.97 10.66 27.49
CA LYS A 122 -14.04 9.65 27.60
C LYS A 122 -14.63 9.68 28.99
N ASP A 123 -15.90 9.32 29.12
CA ASP A 123 -16.47 9.06 30.43
C ASP A 123 -15.73 7.87 31.11
N LEU A 124 -15.72 7.85 32.45
CA LEU A 124 -14.99 6.85 33.22
C LEU A 124 -15.71 5.48 33.33
N ASN A 125 -17.01 5.42 33.06
CA ASN A 125 -17.86 4.27 33.39
C ASN A 125 -18.19 3.41 32.16
N GLU A 126 -18.74 4.02 31.11
CA GLU A 126 -19.17 3.45 29.84
C GLU A 126 -18.17 3.72 28.68
N GLY A 127 -17.24 4.67 28.85
CA GLY A 127 -16.15 4.95 27.90
C GLY A 127 -16.57 5.71 26.63
N ASN A 128 -17.73 6.37 26.66
CA ASN A 128 -18.24 7.22 25.60
C ASN A 128 -17.35 8.46 25.43
N PRO A 129 -16.83 8.74 24.22
CA PRO A 129 -15.96 9.89 23.97
C PRO A 129 -16.73 11.21 23.85
N THR A 130 -16.04 12.32 24.07
CA THR A 130 -16.52 13.64 23.65
C THR A 130 -16.65 13.71 22.12
N GLU A 131 -17.72 14.32 21.62
CA GLU A 131 -17.91 14.51 20.18
C GLU A 131 -17.39 15.88 19.73
N ASN A 132 -16.42 15.88 18.79
CA ASN A 132 -15.93 17.08 18.09
C ASN A 132 -15.52 18.25 19.02
N LEU A 133 -15.00 17.95 20.20
CA LEU A 133 -14.66 18.97 21.18
C LEU A 133 -13.45 19.80 20.73
N ARG A 134 -13.65 21.12 20.62
CA ARG A 134 -12.60 22.08 20.25
C ARG A 134 -12.62 23.34 21.12
N PHE A 135 -11.43 23.84 21.42
CA PHE A 135 -11.22 25.13 22.07
C PHE A 135 -10.47 26.07 21.13
N VAL A 136 -11.06 27.23 20.82
CA VAL A 136 -10.57 28.18 19.83
C VAL A 136 -10.31 29.53 20.49
N PHE A 137 -9.18 30.15 20.22
CA PHE A 137 -8.87 31.50 20.69
C PHE A 137 -7.92 32.23 19.74
N ALA A 138 -7.93 33.55 19.75
CA ALA A 138 -6.98 34.37 18.99
C ALA A 138 -6.07 35.18 19.92
N THR A 139 -4.79 35.25 19.57
CA THR A 139 -3.83 36.15 20.23
C THR A 139 -3.97 37.61 19.78
N GLY A 140 -4.68 37.85 18.68
CA GLY A 140 -5.04 39.17 18.17
C GLY A 140 -6.54 39.50 18.30
N PRO A 141 -7.01 40.61 17.71
CA PRO A 141 -8.36 41.13 17.93
C PRO A 141 -9.48 40.42 17.16
N VAL A 142 -9.12 39.54 16.22
CA VAL A 142 -10.07 38.88 15.30
C VAL A 142 -9.78 37.39 15.26
N LEU A 143 -10.83 36.58 15.22
CA LEU A 143 -10.75 35.15 14.91
C LEU A 143 -10.75 34.99 13.38
N ASP A 144 -9.78 34.23 12.89
CA ASP A 144 -9.76 33.74 11.51
C ASP A 144 -10.93 32.77 11.32
N THR A 145 -11.60 32.81 10.17
CA THR A 145 -12.87 32.08 9.94
C THR A 145 -12.88 31.20 8.71
N ALA A 146 -11.89 31.30 7.81
CA ALA A 146 -11.87 30.46 6.62
C ALA A 146 -11.59 29.00 7.00
N SER A 147 -12.01 28.09 6.13
CA SER A 147 -11.69 26.68 6.22
C SER A 147 -11.12 26.15 4.91
N VAL A 148 -10.28 25.13 5.03
CA VAL A 148 -9.78 24.34 3.90
C VAL A 148 -10.25 22.90 4.09
N THR A 149 -10.96 22.36 3.11
CA THR A 149 -11.59 21.03 3.15
C THR A 149 -11.11 20.18 1.98
N GLY A 150 -11.14 18.86 2.14
CA GLY A 150 -10.76 17.94 1.08
C GLY A 150 -10.65 16.52 1.57
N THR A 151 -10.10 15.66 0.72
CA THR A 151 -9.83 14.25 1.04
C THR A 151 -8.39 13.86 0.78
N VAL A 152 -7.93 12.80 1.44
CA VAL A 152 -6.65 12.14 1.18
C VAL A 152 -6.92 10.69 0.84
N VAL A 153 -6.30 10.22 -0.23
CA VAL A 153 -6.40 8.84 -0.69
C VAL A 153 -5.02 8.25 -0.93
N ASP A 154 -4.88 6.93 -0.82
CA ASP A 154 -3.69 6.23 -1.28
C ASP A 154 -3.55 6.39 -2.80
N ALA A 155 -2.37 6.82 -3.25
CA ALA A 155 -2.12 7.11 -4.64
C ALA A 155 -2.20 5.88 -5.54
N PHE A 156 -1.90 4.70 -4.98
CA PHE A 156 -1.91 3.43 -5.69
C PHE A 156 -3.27 2.75 -5.61
N THR A 157 -3.88 2.60 -4.43
CA THR A 157 -5.17 1.89 -4.25
C THR A 157 -6.39 2.75 -4.54
N GLY A 158 -6.29 4.06 -4.30
CA GLY A 158 -7.41 5.01 -4.36
C GLY A 158 -8.29 5.00 -3.11
N GLU A 159 -7.93 4.23 -2.08
CA GLU A 159 -8.68 4.12 -0.84
C GLU A 159 -8.47 5.35 0.05
N PRO A 160 -9.49 5.79 0.81
CA PRO A 160 -9.35 6.88 1.77
C PRO A 160 -8.34 6.51 2.87
N LEU A 161 -7.56 7.49 3.31
CA LEU A 161 -6.54 7.30 4.34
C LEU A 161 -6.89 8.06 5.63
N ASP A 162 -6.94 7.33 6.74
CA ASP A 162 -7.18 7.85 8.09
C ASP A 162 -5.90 8.42 8.72
N GLU A 163 -6.08 9.33 9.69
CA GLU A 163 -5.04 9.93 10.53
C GLU A 163 -3.89 10.65 9.78
N ILE A 164 -4.11 11.03 8.51
CA ILE A 164 -3.12 11.73 7.71
C ILE A 164 -3.09 13.21 8.08
N ALA A 165 -1.92 13.71 8.47
CA ALA A 165 -1.73 15.12 8.78
C ALA A 165 -1.70 15.95 7.50
N VAL A 166 -2.75 16.74 7.25
CA VAL A 166 -2.81 17.70 6.14
C VAL A 166 -2.42 19.08 6.65
N THR A 167 -1.44 19.68 5.99
CA THR A 167 -0.68 20.82 6.51
C THR A 167 -0.69 21.98 5.52
N LEU A 168 -0.79 23.20 6.04
CA LEU A 168 -0.73 24.45 5.29
C LEU A 168 0.48 25.27 5.73
N TYR A 169 1.35 25.60 4.79
CA TYR A 169 2.53 26.45 5.02
C TYR A 169 2.32 27.82 4.41
N SER A 170 2.36 28.88 5.24
CA SER A 170 2.39 30.27 4.76
C SER A 170 3.80 30.73 4.38
N ASP A 171 4.83 30.06 4.90
CA ASP A 171 6.18 30.20 4.35
C ASP A 171 6.28 29.40 3.05
N LEU A 172 6.48 30.14 1.95
CA LEU A 172 6.50 29.60 0.60
C LEU A 172 7.90 29.18 0.15
N ALA A 173 8.92 29.25 1.01
CA ALA A 173 10.23 28.64 0.71
C ALA A 173 10.08 27.12 0.51
N ASP A 174 10.77 26.53 -0.46
CA ASP A 174 10.67 25.08 -0.73
C ASP A 174 11.21 24.25 0.43
N THR A 175 12.16 24.78 1.20
CA THR A 175 12.70 24.13 2.39
C THR A 175 11.71 24.06 3.56
N ALA A 176 10.70 24.94 3.60
CA ALA A 176 9.78 25.06 4.72
C ALA A 176 9.11 23.73 5.10
N VAL A 177 8.70 22.96 4.09
CA VAL A 177 8.00 21.67 4.29
C VAL A 177 8.89 20.58 4.89
N PHE A 178 10.21 20.79 4.91
CA PHE A 178 11.20 19.84 5.42
C PHE A 178 11.87 20.30 6.72
N THR A 179 11.71 21.57 7.12
CA THR A 179 12.53 22.14 8.22
C THR A 179 11.73 22.78 9.34
N GLN A 180 10.43 23.04 9.17
CA GLN A 180 9.64 23.75 10.18
C GLN A 180 8.21 23.24 10.23
N ASN A 181 7.57 23.35 11.39
CA ASN A 181 6.15 23.00 11.54
C ASN A 181 5.25 23.95 10.71
N PRO A 182 4.11 23.44 10.19
CA PRO A 182 3.20 24.20 9.35
C PRO A 182 2.54 25.38 10.08
N THR A 183 1.89 26.25 9.31
CA THR A 183 1.06 27.33 9.84
C THR A 183 -0.25 26.78 10.40
N TYR A 184 -0.87 25.84 9.68
CA TYR A 184 -2.08 25.16 10.14
C TYR A 184 -1.99 23.69 9.76
N PHE A 185 -2.67 22.83 10.51
CA PHE A 185 -2.90 21.45 10.10
C PHE A 185 -4.23 20.93 10.66
N ALA A 186 -4.67 19.81 10.09
CA ALA A 186 -5.68 18.90 10.62
C ALA A 186 -5.28 17.46 10.28
N GLN A 187 -6.01 16.49 10.85
CA GLN A 187 -5.92 15.09 10.44
C GLN A 187 -7.16 14.68 9.67
N THR A 188 -7.00 13.69 8.80
CA THR A 188 -8.13 13.01 8.16
C THR A 188 -8.85 12.08 9.13
N ASP A 189 -10.13 11.85 8.86
CA ASP A 189 -10.92 10.79 9.47
C ASP A 189 -10.85 9.47 8.67
N ALA A 190 -11.57 8.44 9.13
CA ALA A 190 -11.64 7.13 8.48
C ALA A 190 -12.20 7.16 7.04
N ALA A 191 -12.90 8.23 6.64
CA ALA A 191 -13.35 8.45 5.27
C ALA A 191 -12.31 9.24 4.44
N GLY A 192 -11.13 9.48 4.99
CA GLY A 192 -10.06 10.26 4.37
C GLY A 192 -10.35 11.75 4.32
N THR A 193 -11.39 12.24 5.00
CA THR A 193 -11.84 13.63 4.92
C THR A 193 -11.16 14.47 5.98
N TYR A 194 -10.75 15.70 5.63
CA TYR A 194 -10.18 16.65 6.59
C TYR A 194 -10.85 18.01 6.50
N THR A 195 -10.77 18.77 7.60
CA THR A 195 -11.16 20.18 7.64
C THR A 195 -10.19 20.96 8.51
N ILE A 196 -9.42 21.86 7.89
CA ILE A 196 -8.57 22.82 8.60
C ILE A 196 -9.42 24.07 8.82
N SER A 197 -9.85 24.29 10.07
CA SER A 197 -10.69 25.44 10.46
C SER A 197 -9.86 26.64 10.89
N ASN A 198 -10.49 27.81 10.89
CA ASN A 198 -9.91 29.06 11.40
C ASN A 198 -8.59 29.43 10.71
N VAL A 199 -8.55 29.26 9.39
CA VAL A 199 -7.43 29.62 8.53
C VAL A 199 -7.53 31.09 8.17
N ARG A 200 -6.41 31.79 8.24
CA ARG A 200 -6.34 33.18 7.77
C ARG A 200 -6.34 33.22 6.23
N PRO A 201 -7.15 34.06 5.57
CA PRO A 201 -7.06 34.23 4.12
C PRO A 201 -5.64 34.56 3.66
N GLY A 202 -5.18 33.90 2.60
CA GLY A 202 -3.78 33.97 2.16
C GLY A 202 -3.38 32.88 1.19
N ARG A 203 -2.09 32.81 0.85
CA ARG A 203 -1.54 31.77 -0.01
C ARG A 203 -0.81 30.72 0.82
N TYR A 204 -0.99 29.45 0.46
CA TYR A 204 -0.42 28.34 1.19
C TYR A 204 0.12 27.24 0.28
N ARG A 205 1.18 26.57 0.73
CA ARG A 205 1.58 25.26 0.20
C ARG A 205 0.89 24.17 1.02
N VAL A 206 0.38 23.14 0.33
CA VAL A 206 -0.35 22.01 0.94
C VAL A 206 0.48 20.75 0.88
N VAL A 207 0.66 20.09 2.02
CA VAL A 207 1.33 18.79 2.12
C VAL A 207 0.54 17.89 3.05
N ALA A 208 0.32 16.64 2.64
CA ALA A 208 -0.23 15.58 3.47
C ALA A 208 0.90 14.63 3.88
N LEU A 209 0.93 14.24 5.15
CA LEU A 209 1.96 13.43 5.75
C LEU A 209 1.36 12.27 6.52
N GLN A 210 1.68 11.04 6.11
CA GLN A 210 1.56 9.91 7.01
C GLN A 210 2.77 9.93 7.95
N ARG A 211 2.55 10.49 9.14
CA ARG A 211 3.62 10.64 10.14
C ARG A 211 4.08 9.28 10.63
N ASN A 212 5.36 9.19 10.97
CA ASN A 212 5.81 8.12 11.83
C ASN A 212 5.19 8.32 13.22
N PRO A 213 4.58 7.30 13.84
CA PRO A 213 3.94 7.45 15.16
C PRO A 213 4.87 7.97 16.26
N ALA A 214 6.19 7.79 16.11
CA ALA A 214 7.19 8.31 17.07
C ALA A 214 7.69 9.73 16.74
N ALA A 215 7.38 10.28 15.55
CA ALA A 215 7.73 11.64 15.20
C ALA A 215 6.86 12.62 16.00
N ARG A 216 7.41 13.79 16.36
CA ARG A 216 6.63 14.90 16.96
C ARG A 216 6.38 16.05 15.98
N SER A 217 7.12 16.07 14.88
CA SER A 217 7.04 17.08 13.84
C SER A 217 5.86 16.83 12.91
N TYR A 218 5.30 17.92 12.39
CA TYR A 218 4.27 17.95 11.35
C TYR A 218 4.85 18.40 10.00
N TYR A 219 6.15 18.17 9.79
CA TYR A 219 6.87 18.46 8.55
C TYR A 219 7.62 17.21 8.10
N ALA A 220 8.00 17.18 6.82
CA ALA A 220 8.58 16.03 6.16
C ALA A 220 10.08 15.86 6.50
N ASP A 221 10.42 15.53 7.74
CA ASP A 221 11.83 15.32 8.12
C ASP A 221 12.41 14.03 7.54
N TYR A 222 12.90 14.09 6.30
CA TYR A 222 13.49 12.93 5.62
C TYR A 222 14.87 12.54 6.17
N THR A 223 15.52 13.42 6.91
CA THR A 223 16.86 13.20 7.47
C THR A 223 16.83 12.80 8.94
N GLY A 224 15.68 12.96 9.59
CA GLY A 224 15.46 12.65 10.99
C GLY A 224 15.41 11.16 11.30
N VAL A 225 15.33 10.85 12.59
CA VAL A 225 15.27 9.47 13.10
C VAL A 225 13.94 8.80 12.75
N PHE A 226 12.87 9.58 12.62
CA PHE A 226 11.51 9.11 12.37
C PHE A 226 10.93 9.77 11.12
N PRO A 227 11.44 9.44 9.92
CA PRO A 227 10.93 10.01 8.68
C PRO A 227 9.47 9.60 8.46
N PRO A 228 8.66 10.43 7.79
CA PRO A 228 7.28 10.06 7.44
C PRO A 228 7.25 8.81 6.56
N LEU A 229 6.16 8.05 6.66
CA LEU A 229 5.97 6.80 5.92
C LEU A 229 5.53 7.07 4.47
N ALA A 230 4.67 8.07 4.30
CA ALA A 230 4.11 8.48 3.01
C ALA A 230 3.90 10.00 2.97
N VAL A 231 3.89 10.54 1.75
CA VAL A 231 3.72 11.96 1.47
C VAL A 231 2.80 12.16 0.27
N GLY A 232 2.05 13.25 0.28
CA GLY A 232 1.31 13.76 -0.87
C GLY A 232 1.27 15.27 -0.81
N PHE A 233 1.09 15.93 -1.94
CA PHE A 233 1.15 17.39 -2.02
C PHE A 233 0.43 17.89 -3.27
N LEU A 234 0.05 19.16 -3.26
CA LEU A 234 -0.34 19.86 -4.48
C LEU A 234 0.90 20.42 -5.16
N ASP A 235 0.94 20.31 -6.49
CA ASP A 235 1.97 20.89 -7.35
C ASP A 235 1.93 22.43 -7.40
N SER A 236 0.87 23.03 -6.87
CA SER A 236 0.57 24.44 -6.92
C SER A 236 0.20 25.02 -5.55
N LEU A 237 0.40 26.33 -5.41
CA LEU A 237 0.00 27.06 -4.22
C LEU A 237 -1.50 27.33 -4.25
N ILE A 238 -2.19 27.07 -3.15
CA ILE A 238 -3.61 27.41 -2.99
C ILE A 238 -3.76 28.86 -2.55
N THR A 239 -4.91 29.45 -2.87
CA THR A 239 -5.34 30.74 -2.30
C THR A 239 -6.59 30.50 -1.46
N VAL A 240 -6.48 30.75 -0.16
CA VAL A 240 -7.58 30.66 0.79
C VAL A 240 -8.25 32.01 0.87
N THR A 241 -9.56 32.03 0.62
CA THR A 241 -10.44 33.18 0.85
C THR A 241 -11.35 32.95 2.04
N ASP A 242 -12.08 33.97 2.47
CA ASP A 242 -13.11 33.81 3.51
C ASP A 242 -14.13 32.71 3.10
N GLY A 243 -14.63 31.97 4.10
CA GLY A 243 -15.54 30.86 3.89
C GLY A 243 -14.82 29.52 3.67
N GLU A 244 -15.50 28.61 2.96
CA GLU A 244 -15.01 27.25 2.71
C GLU A 244 -14.22 27.16 1.41
N ASN A 245 -13.04 26.54 1.47
CA ASN A 245 -12.14 26.36 0.33
C ASN A 245 -11.90 24.85 0.14
N ALA A 246 -12.63 24.23 -0.77
CA ALA A 246 -12.48 22.81 -1.08
C ALA A 246 -11.29 22.56 -2.03
N LEU A 247 -10.49 21.54 -1.73
CA LEU A 247 -9.37 21.08 -2.54
C LEU A 247 -9.70 19.75 -3.22
N GLU A 248 -9.01 19.47 -4.32
CA GLU A 248 -8.98 18.14 -4.92
C GLU A 248 -8.35 17.12 -3.96
N ALA A 249 -8.62 15.83 -4.22
CA ALA A 249 -8.09 14.75 -3.40
C ALA A 249 -6.55 14.73 -3.45
N LEU A 250 -5.93 14.80 -2.27
CA LEU A 250 -4.48 14.63 -2.13
C LEU A 250 -4.14 13.14 -2.28
N ARG A 251 -3.23 12.83 -3.19
CA ARG A 251 -2.79 11.45 -3.44
C ARG A 251 -1.51 11.19 -2.64
N LEU A 252 -1.59 10.29 -1.68
CA LEU A 252 -0.48 9.94 -0.79
C LEU A 252 0.28 8.73 -1.32
N SER A 253 1.60 8.81 -1.40
CA SER A 253 2.43 7.67 -1.79
C SER A 253 3.59 7.48 -0.82
N PRO A 254 4.10 6.24 -0.63
CA PRO A 254 5.25 5.97 0.23
C PRO A 254 6.44 6.86 -0.12
N VAL A 255 7.18 7.31 0.91
CA VAL A 255 8.40 8.10 0.68
C VAL A 255 9.42 7.26 -0.09
N PRO A 256 9.95 7.75 -1.23
CA PRO A 256 10.85 6.98 -2.06
C PRO A 256 12.17 6.68 -1.35
N ILE A 257 12.49 5.39 -1.25
CA ILE A 257 13.77 4.92 -0.74
C ILE A 257 14.85 5.24 -1.77
N SER A 258 15.87 6.00 -1.36
CA SER A 258 17.01 6.30 -2.24
C SER A 258 17.79 5.00 -2.50
N PRO A 259 17.94 4.58 -3.78
CA PRO A 259 18.66 3.36 -4.12
C PRO A 259 20.10 3.39 -3.63
N ARG A 260 20.53 2.31 -3.02
CA ARG A 260 21.90 2.14 -2.54
C ARG A 260 22.36 0.71 -2.77
N ILE A 261 23.61 0.57 -3.19
CA ILE A 261 24.28 -0.71 -3.28
C ILE A 261 24.77 -1.09 -1.89
N VAL A 262 24.27 -2.21 -1.38
CA VAL A 262 24.65 -2.75 -0.06
C VAL A 262 25.90 -3.60 -0.20
N GLU A 263 25.95 -4.42 -1.24
CA GLU A 263 27.03 -5.37 -1.50
C GLU A 263 27.18 -5.59 -3.01
N ALA A 264 28.40 -5.89 -3.44
CA ALA A 264 28.70 -6.32 -4.80
C ALA A 264 29.60 -7.57 -4.76
N ASP A 265 29.12 -8.64 -5.37
CA ASP A 265 29.85 -9.88 -5.59
C ASP A 265 30.27 -9.94 -7.07
N LEU A 266 31.58 -10.04 -7.26
CA LEU A 266 32.28 -10.00 -8.55
C LEU A 266 33.04 -11.30 -8.82
N GLU A 267 32.94 -12.31 -7.95
CA GLU A 267 33.79 -13.50 -8.00
C GLU A 267 33.42 -14.45 -9.15
N GLU A 268 32.17 -14.40 -9.63
CA GLU A 268 31.71 -15.25 -10.72
C GLU A 268 31.96 -14.62 -12.10
N TYR A 269 32.71 -15.33 -12.94
CA TYR A 269 32.92 -14.93 -14.33
C TYR A 269 31.59 -14.79 -15.09
N GLY A 270 31.48 -13.67 -15.79
CA GLY A 270 30.34 -13.34 -16.65
C GLY A 270 29.12 -12.78 -15.91
N VAL A 271 29.17 -12.57 -14.60
CA VAL A 271 28.07 -11.93 -13.86
C VAL A 271 28.59 -11.04 -12.74
N ILE A 272 27.97 -9.87 -12.60
CA ILE A 272 28.12 -9.02 -11.43
C ILE A 272 26.81 -9.12 -10.65
N LYS A 273 26.89 -9.45 -9.37
CA LYS A 273 25.73 -9.53 -8.49
C LYS A 273 25.75 -8.36 -7.52
N LEU A 274 24.74 -7.50 -7.62
CA LEU A 274 24.56 -6.38 -6.70
C LEU A 274 23.38 -6.66 -5.77
N THR A 275 23.61 -6.51 -4.47
CA THR A 275 22.54 -6.52 -3.46
C THR A 275 22.16 -5.07 -3.16
N LEU A 276 20.87 -4.74 -3.29
CA LEU A 276 20.35 -3.39 -3.11
C LEU A 276 19.60 -3.28 -1.78
N ASN A 277 19.40 -2.05 -1.30
CA ASN A 277 18.59 -1.78 -0.09
C ASN A 277 17.07 -1.91 -0.31
N GLN A 278 16.65 -2.31 -1.51
CA GLN A 278 15.25 -2.45 -1.94
C GLN A 278 15.15 -3.39 -3.14
N ALA A 279 13.93 -3.69 -3.58
CA ALA A 279 13.70 -4.55 -4.74
C ALA A 279 14.42 -4.02 -6.00
N ALA A 280 15.21 -4.89 -6.62
CA ALA A 280 16.05 -4.55 -7.76
C ALA A 280 15.27 -4.08 -8.99
N GLY A 281 14.02 -4.53 -9.15
CA GLY A 281 13.15 -4.08 -10.25
C GLY A 281 12.79 -2.59 -10.20
N GLY A 282 12.87 -1.95 -9.03
CA GLY A 282 12.54 -0.53 -8.83
C GLY A 282 13.72 0.43 -8.89
N VAL A 283 14.86 -0.03 -9.42
CA VAL A 283 16.12 0.74 -9.48
C VAL A 283 16.55 0.90 -10.95
N ASP A 284 16.93 2.12 -11.30
CA ASP A 284 17.57 2.43 -12.58
C ASP A 284 19.06 2.17 -12.49
N LEU A 285 19.63 1.68 -13.59
CA LEU A 285 21.06 1.47 -13.74
C LEU A 285 21.53 2.16 -15.01
N SER A 286 22.49 3.07 -14.86
CA SER A 286 23.27 3.64 -15.96
C SER A 286 24.69 3.10 -15.87
N ALA A 287 25.26 2.74 -17.01
CA ALA A 287 26.60 2.17 -17.12
C ALA A 287 27.20 2.49 -18.49
N SER A 288 28.53 2.49 -18.60
CA SER A 288 29.18 2.72 -19.90
C SER A 288 29.17 1.48 -20.79
N ARG A 289 29.06 0.29 -20.18
CA ARG A 289 28.93 -0.99 -20.88
C ARG A 289 27.49 -1.49 -20.89
N THR A 290 27.20 -2.33 -21.87
CA THR A 290 25.92 -3.03 -21.96
C THR A 290 25.95 -4.31 -21.13
N TYR A 291 25.00 -4.43 -20.21
CA TYR A 291 24.76 -5.63 -19.43
C TYR A 291 23.43 -6.26 -19.81
N ARG A 292 23.33 -7.60 -19.77
CA ARG A 292 22.01 -8.23 -19.66
C ARG A 292 21.60 -8.24 -18.21
N ARG A 293 20.51 -7.54 -17.90
CA ARG A 293 19.96 -7.38 -16.56
C ARG A 293 19.01 -8.50 -16.23
N ASN A 294 19.06 -9.00 -15.00
CA ASN A 294 18.02 -9.83 -14.42
C ASN A 294 17.79 -9.43 -12.96
N ASN A 295 16.53 -9.30 -12.55
CA ASN A 295 16.14 -8.85 -11.21
C ASN A 295 15.59 -10.03 -10.39
N PHE A 296 16.09 -10.22 -9.17
CA PHE A 296 15.60 -11.25 -8.25
C PHE A 296 15.49 -10.68 -6.84
N GLY A 297 14.26 -10.33 -6.41
CA GLY A 297 14.07 -9.68 -5.11
C GLY A 297 14.85 -8.37 -5.03
N ASP A 298 15.77 -8.26 -4.07
CA ASP A 298 16.71 -7.16 -3.86
C ASP A 298 18.03 -7.29 -4.65
N THR A 299 18.19 -8.40 -5.38
CA THR A 299 19.41 -8.73 -6.10
C THR A 299 19.29 -8.36 -7.57
N LEU A 300 20.27 -7.62 -8.08
CA LEU A 300 20.45 -7.26 -9.48
C LEU A 300 21.62 -8.04 -10.07
N LEU A 301 21.33 -8.89 -11.06
CA LEU A 301 22.35 -9.64 -11.81
C LEU A 301 22.64 -8.92 -13.13
N LEU A 302 23.92 -8.59 -13.34
CA LEU A 302 24.41 -7.91 -14.54
C LEU A 302 25.38 -8.83 -15.27
N PHE A 303 24.87 -9.47 -16.31
CA PHE A 303 25.63 -10.39 -17.15
C PHE A 303 26.48 -9.58 -18.15
N TYR A 304 27.77 -9.94 -18.30
CA TYR A 304 28.72 -9.32 -19.22
C TYR A 304 29.52 -10.36 -20.02
N ARG A 305 29.85 -10.06 -21.28
CA ARG A 305 30.67 -10.95 -22.14
C ARG A 305 32.16 -10.69 -22.07
N GLN A 306 32.56 -9.45 -21.88
CA GLN A 306 33.96 -9.04 -21.82
C GLN A 306 34.22 -8.45 -20.45
N PRO A 307 35.16 -9.01 -19.67
CA PRO A 307 35.55 -8.39 -18.40
C PRO A 307 36.19 -7.03 -18.65
N GLY A 308 36.41 -6.30 -17.57
CA GLY A 308 37.00 -4.98 -17.57
C GLY A 308 36.22 -3.97 -16.74
N PRO A 309 36.82 -2.78 -16.52
CA PRO A 309 36.27 -1.80 -15.62
C PRO A 309 35.02 -1.13 -16.20
N ASP A 310 34.11 -0.79 -15.30
CA ASP A 310 32.96 0.09 -15.57
C ASP A 310 32.58 0.87 -14.29
N THR A 311 31.83 1.94 -14.48
CA THR A 311 31.19 2.70 -13.40
C THR A 311 29.69 2.51 -13.50
N LEU A 312 29.11 1.91 -12.46
CA LEU A 312 27.68 1.68 -12.32
C LEU A 312 27.07 2.82 -11.52
N LEU A 313 26.09 3.50 -12.10
CA LEU A 313 25.33 4.56 -11.48
C LEU A 313 23.93 4.01 -11.22
N VAL A 314 23.54 3.90 -9.95
CA VAL A 314 22.19 3.45 -9.57
C VAL A 314 21.36 4.63 -9.12
N GLY A 315 20.09 4.63 -9.52
CA GLY A 315 19.22 5.77 -9.31
C GLY A 315 17.75 5.43 -9.47
N ARG A 316 16.93 6.48 -9.52
CA ARG A 316 15.50 6.38 -9.80
C ARG A 316 15.04 7.62 -10.57
N ARG A 317 14.27 7.43 -11.64
CA ARG A 317 13.69 8.50 -12.48
C ARG A 317 14.76 9.49 -12.96
N GLY A 318 15.88 8.96 -13.41
CA GLY A 318 17.03 9.75 -13.89
C GLY A 318 17.85 10.45 -12.80
N ILE A 319 17.49 10.29 -11.52
CA ILE A 319 18.24 10.83 -10.39
C ILE A 319 19.19 9.75 -9.87
N GLU A 320 20.48 9.96 -10.07
CA GLU A 320 21.54 9.09 -9.55
C GLU A 320 21.68 9.26 -8.04
N ALA A 321 21.71 8.13 -7.33
CA ALA A 321 21.73 8.08 -5.87
C ALA A 321 23.00 7.45 -5.31
N ASP A 322 23.60 6.50 -6.03
CA ASP A 322 24.81 5.80 -5.59
C ASP A 322 25.66 5.38 -6.80
N THR A 323 26.95 5.16 -6.57
CA THR A 323 27.95 4.88 -7.60
C THR A 323 28.89 3.77 -7.16
N LEU A 324 29.12 2.79 -8.02
CA LEU A 324 30.08 1.72 -7.79
C LEU A 324 30.98 1.52 -9.01
N ILE A 325 32.29 1.52 -8.77
CA ILE A 325 33.25 1.08 -9.77
C ILE A 325 33.39 -0.44 -9.66
N VAL A 326 33.18 -1.13 -10.76
CA VAL A 326 33.27 -2.59 -10.85
C VAL A 326 34.27 -2.98 -11.91
N THR A 327 34.82 -4.17 -11.80
CA THR A 327 35.58 -4.82 -12.86
C THR A 327 35.16 -6.27 -12.86
N GLY A 328 34.60 -6.75 -13.98
CA GLY A 328 34.22 -8.16 -14.08
C GLY A 328 35.45 -9.06 -13.97
N GLU A 329 35.28 -10.21 -13.33
CA GLU A 329 36.32 -11.22 -13.15
C GLU A 329 37.01 -11.58 -14.48
N GLU A 330 38.33 -11.52 -14.48
CA GLU A 330 39.15 -11.89 -15.63
C GLU A 330 39.37 -13.41 -15.66
N ALA A 331 38.38 -14.14 -16.15
CA ALA A 331 38.48 -15.57 -16.44
C ALA A 331 38.14 -15.89 -17.89
N SER A 332 38.32 -17.14 -18.30
CA SER A 332 37.89 -17.61 -19.61
C SER A 332 36.49 -18.22 -19.55
N VAL A 333 35.82 -18.34 -20.70
CA VAL A 333 34.53 -19.06 -20.80
C VAL A 333 34.65 -20.51 -20.30
N ASP A 334 35.84 -21.10 -20.37
CA ASP A 334 36.10 -22.47 -19.90
C ASP A 334 36.05 -22.58 -18.36
N ASP A 335 36.28 -21.46 -17.65
CA ASP A 335 36.22 -21.37 -16.18
C ASP A 335 34.80 -21.08 -15.66
N ALA A 336 33.87 -20.78 -16.57
CA ALA A 336 32.51 -20.40 -16.22
C ALA A 336 31.71 -21.60 -15.70
N LEU A 337 30.82 -21.36 -14.71
CA LEU A 337 29.92 -22.40 -14.21
C LEU A 337 29.08 -23.01 -15.35
N PRO A 338 28.76 -24.31 -15.27
CA PRO A 338 27.96 -24.96 -16.30
C PRO A 338 26.56 -24.33 -16.39
N LEU A 339 26.01 -24.29 -17.61
CA LEU A 339 24.62 -23.94 -17.83
C LEU A 339 23.72 -24.98 -17.15
N ALA A 340 22.95 -24.56 -16.16
CA ALA A 340 22.10 -25.42 -15.34
C ALA A 340 20.65 -24.96 -15.37
N LEU A 341 19.73 -25.93 -15.42
CA LEU A 341 18.30 -25.68 -15.22
C LEU A 341 18.04 -25.49 -13.73
N ILE A 342 17.59 -24.29 -13.34
CA ILE A 342 17.28 -23.96 -11.94
C ILE A 342 15.81 -24.19 -11.60
N ASN A 343 14.91 -24.04 -12.57
CA ASN A 343 13.49 -24.25 -12.36
C ASN A 343 12.78 -24.67 -13.66
N ARG A 344 11.62 -25.31 -13.53
CA ARG A 344 10.75 -25.66 -14.65
C ARG A 344 9.31 -25.81 -14.21
N THR A 345 8.38 -25.79 -15.17
CA THR A 345 7.01 -26.25 -14.92
C THR A 345 7.03 -27.69 -14.38
N LYS A 346 6.31 -27.91 -13.27
CA LYS A 346 6.16 -29.23 -12.63
C LYS A 346 4.68 -29.60 -12.61
N GLY A 347 4.37 -30.85 -12.93
CA GLY A 347 3.00 -31.37 -12.85
C GLY A 347 2.10 -30.86 -13.97
N LYS A 348 1.11 -30.03 -13.63
CA LYS A 348 0.09 -29.54 -14.56
C LYS A 348 0.56 -28.32 -15.35
N VAL A 349 0.37 -28.35 -16.67
CA VAL A 349 0.68 -27.26 -17.58
C VAL A 349 -0.60 -26.52 -17.95
N ASN A 350 -0.63 -25.21 -17.70
CA ASN A 350 -1.65 -24.34 -18.27
C ASN A 350 -1.41 -24.26 -19.80
N PRO A 351 -2.38 -24.62 -20.65
CA PRO A 351 -2.20 -24.64 -22.10
C PRO A 351 -1.83 -23.26 -22.69
N GLY A 352 -2.28 -22.14 -22.11
CA GLY A 352 -1.92 -20.81 -22.59
C GLY A 352 -0.52 -20.34 -22.17
N GLU A 353 -0.05 -20.75 -20.99
CA GLU A 353 1.30 -20.42 -20.51
C GLU A 353 2.37 -21.31 -21.17
N GLY A 354 2.07 -22.59 -21.36
CA GLY A 354 2.99 -23.58 -21.91
C GLY A 354 4.04 -24.06 -20.89
N ILE A 355 5.12 -24.65 -21.40
CA ILE A 355 6.19 -25.23 -20.60
C ILE A 355 7.26 -24.17 -20.36
N ARG A 356 7.59 -23.92 -19.10
CA ARG A 356 8.62 -22.98 -18.69
C ARG A 356 9.88 -23.74 -18.27
N LEU A 357 11.03 -23.32 -18.79
CA LEU A 357 12.37 -23.74 -18.35
C LEU A 357 13.16 -22.50 -17.95
N VAL A 358 13.76 -22.51 -16.76
CA VAL A 358 14.54 -21.39 -16.23
C VAL A 358 15.95 -21.86 -15.96
N PHE A 359 16.92 -21.12 -16.45
CA PHE A 359 18.34 -21.41 -16.33
C PHE A 359 19.01 -20.45 -15.34
N ASN A 360 20.21 -20.81 -14.88
CA ASN A 360 21.02 -19.94 -14.02
C ASN A 360 21.62 -18.73 -14.77
N ARG A 361 21.50 -18.69 -16.10
CA ARG A 361 22.10 -17.67 -16.97
C ARG A 361 21.19 -17.32 -18.15
N PRO A 362 21.37 -16.13 -18.77
CA PRO A 362 20.68 -15.75 -19.98
C PRO A 362 20.84 -16.79 -21.09
N VAL A 363 19.73 -17.25 -21.63
CA VAL A 363 19.67 -18.13 -22.79
C VAL A 363 19.76 -17.28 -24.06
N ASP A 364 20.58 -17.73 -25.01
CA ASP A 364 20.70 -17.10 -26.32
C ASP A 364 19.84 -17.82 -27.37
N SER A 365 19.86 -19.16 -27.34
CA SER A 365 19.16 -19.96 -28.36
C SER A 365 18.79 -21.35 -27.85
N LEU A 366 17.80 -21.94 -28.55
CA LEU A 366 17.35 -23.32 -28.39
C LEU A 366 17.38 -24.01 -29.76
N ASP A 367 18.24 -25.02 -29.92
CA ASP A 367 18.24 -25.86 -31.11
C ASP A 367 17.05 -26.83 -31.10
N THR A 368 16.02 -26.48 -31.86
CA THR A 368 14.78 -27.24 -31.94
C THR A 368 14.97 -28.66 -32.52
N ALA A 369 16.06 -28.93 -33.25
CA ALA A 369 16.35 -30.29 -33.75
C ALA A 369 16.79 -31.25 -32.63
N ARG A 370 17.28 -30.70 -31.51
CA ARG A 370 17.71 -31.44 -30.31
C ARG A 370 16.68 -31.42 -29.18
N VAL A 371 15.47 -30.94 -29.47
CA VAL A 371 14.35 -30.90 -28.53
C VAL A 371 13.22 -31.77 -29.08
N ARG A 372 12.69 -32.65 -28.24
CA ARG A 372 11.60 -33.55 -28.60
C ARG A 372 10.48 -33.42 -27.58
N LEU A 373 9.28 -33.21 -28.09
CA LEU A 373 8.08 -33.19 -27.28
C LEU A 373 7.21 -34.37 -27.70
N TYR A 374 7.03 -35.35 -26.85
CA TYR A 374 6.18 -36.51 -27.12
C TYR A 374 4.82 -36.30 -26.46
N ARG A 375 3.76 -36.70 -27.16
CA ARG A 375 2.40 -36.80 -26.62
C ARG A 375 2.12 -38.26 -26.35
N ASP A 376 1.79 -38.59 -25.11
CA ASP A 376 1.51 -39.97 -24.69
C ASP A 376 2.68 -40.92 -25.03
N THR A 377 2.41 -42.17 -25.34
CA THR A 377 3.37 -43.20 -25.80
C THR A 377 3.65 -43.15 -27.30
N LEU A 378 3.19 -42.10 -28.01
CA LEU A 378 3.37 -42.02 -29.46
C LEU A 378 4.85 -41.80 -29.84
N PRO A 379 5.36 -42.50 -30.87
CA PRO A 379 6.76 -42.41 -31.27
C PRO A 379 7.11 -41.10 -32.01
N ALA A 380 6.12 -40.40 -32.56
CA ALA A 380 6.33 -39.18 -33.33
C ALA A 380 6.31 -37.93 -32.42
N PRO A 381 7.34 -37.06 -32.46
CA PRO A 381 7.34 -35.79 -31.74
C PRO A 381 6.24 -34.83 -32.24
N VAL A 382 5.69 -34.06 -31.32
CA VAL A 382 4.74 -32.98 -31.55
C VAL A 382 5.50 -31.69 -31.88
N ALA A 383 5.00 -30.94 -32.87
CA ALA A 383 5.53 -29.64 -33.21
C ALA A 383 5.31 -28.63 -32.07
N PHE A 384 6.32 -27.80 -31.81
CA PHE A 384 6.27 -26.75 -30.81
C PHE A 384 6.93 -25.48 -31.34
N SER A 385 6.64 -24.38 -30.69
CA SER A 385 7.31 -23.08 -30.81
C SER A 385 7.95 -22.73 -29.48
N TYR A 386 8.97 -21.87 -29.49
CA TYR A 386 9.57 -21.37 -28.26
C TYR A 386 9.79 -19.86 -28.32
N SER A 387 9.88 -19.24 -27.15
CA SER A 387 10.26 -17.84 -26.98
C SER A 387 11.20 -17.70 -25.78
N ILE A 388 12.13 -16.75 -25.87
CA ILE A 388 12.96 -16.30 -24.76
C ILE A 388 12.45 -14.92 -24.38
N ASP A 389 12.11 -14.72 -23.11
CA ASP A 389 11.59 -13.45 -22.63
C ASP A 389 12.73 -12.43 -22.51
N SER A 390 12.59 -11.26 -23.12
CA SER A 390 13.60 -10.19 -23.04
C SER A 390 13.75 -9.62 -21.62
N LEU A 391 12.68 -9.64 -20.81
CA LEU A 391 12.70 -9.18 -19.42
C LEU A 391 13.22 -10.25 -18.46
N TYR A 392 13.09 -11.53 -18.85
CA TYR A 392 13.60 -12.68 -18.10
C TYR A 392 14.48 -13.54 -19.02
N PRO A 393 15.68 -13.05 -19.38
CA PRO A 393 16.48 -13.67 -20.45
C PRO A 393 16.98 -15.08 -20.11
N ALA A 394 16.86 -15.53 -18.86
CA ALA A 394 17.16 -16.90 -18.44
C ALA A 394 15.98 -17.87 -18.60
N GLU A 395 14.83 -17.41 -19.06
CA GLU A 395 13.60 -18.18 -19.19
C GLU A 395 13.30 -18.52 -20.65
N VAL A 396 13.08 -19.81 -20.93
CA VAL A 396 12.59 -20.33 -22.20
C VAL A 396 11.16 -20.83 -21.99
N ARG A 397 10.23 -20.35 -22.82
CA ARG A 397 8.85 -20.86 -22.88
C ARG A 397 8.64 -21.66 -24.15
N LEU A 398 8.06 -22.85 -24.01
CA LEU A 398 7.67 -23.72 -25.12
C LEU A 398 6.14 -23.82 -25.19
N ARG A 399 5.59 -23.65 -26.39
CA ARG A 399 4.16 -23.76 -26.68
C ARG A 399 3.91 -24.73 -27.82
N ALA A 400 2.91 -25.57 -27.69
CA ALA A 400 2.46 -26.49 -28.72
C ALA A 400 0.94 -26.42 -28.87
N SER A 401 0.40 -27.01 -29.93
CA SER A 401 -1.04 -27.22 -30.07
C SER A 401 -1.47 -28.33 -29.12
N TRP A 402 -1.82 -27.96 -27.88
CA TRP A 402 -2.26 -28.89 -26.85
C TRP A 402 -3.60 -29.51 -27.23
N SER A 403 -3.69 -30.84 -27.23
CA SER A 403 -4.89 -31.57 -27.63
C SER A 403 -5.40 -32.41 -26.46
N GLY A 404 -6.23 -31.78 -25.63
CA GLY A 404 -6.87 -32.39 -24.46
C GLY A 404 -5.93 -32.66 -23.28
N ALA A 405 -6.50 -33.21 -22.20
CA ALA A 405 -5.78 -33.54 -20.98
C ALA A 405 -4.97 -34.84 -21.12
N VAL A 406 -3.80 -34.76 -21.75
CA VAL A 406 -2.93 -35.90 -22.03
C VAL A 406 -1.52 -35.70 -21.47
N PRO A 407 -0.80 -36.79 -21.13
CA PRO A 407 0.58 -36.70 -20.71
C PRO A 407 1.47 -36.29 -21.89
N PHE A 408 2.46 -35.44 -21.61
CA PHE A 408 3.52 -35.05 -22.49
C PHE A 408 4.86 -35.33 -21.85
N ARG A 409 5.85 -35.67 -22.68
CA ARG A 409 7.23 -35.84 -22.27
C ARG A 409 8.11 -34.92 -23.09
N LEU A 410 8.72 -33.95 -22.43
CA LEU A 410 9.73 -33.07 -23.01
C LEU A 410 11.11 -33.68 -22.79
N GLU A 411 11.90 -33.81 -23.85
CA GLU A 411 13.30 -34.19 -23.83
C GLU A 411 14.13 -33.12 -24.54
N VAL A 412 14.98 -32.44 -23.80
CA VAL A 412 15.97 -31.48 -24.31
C VAL A 412 17.32 -32.17 -24.19
N LEU A 413 17.94 -32.51 -25.32
CA LEU A 413 19.19 -33.28 -25.35
C LEU A 413 20.40 -32.39 -24.96
N PRO A 414 21.56 -32.99 -24.63
CA PRO A 414 22.81 -32.24 -24.48
C PRO A 414 23.10 -31.40 -25.72
N GLY A 415 23.55 -30.17 -25.53
CA GLY A 415 23.84 -29.25 -26.62
C GLY A 415 22.63 -28.52 -27.21
N ALA A 416 21.42 -28.73 -26.69
CA ALA A 416 20.20 -28.13 -27.24
C ALA A 416 20.00 -26.67 -26.82
N VAL A 417 20.42 -26.28 -25.62
CA VAL A 417 20.30 -24.92 -25.08
C VAL A 417 21.69 -24.31 -25.09
N SER A 418 21.82 -23.11 -25.65
CA SER A 418 23.04 -22.31 -25.57
C SER A 418 22.76 -21.05 -24.76
N ASP A 419 23.61 -20.79 -23.77
CA ASP A 419 23.58 -19.52 -23.05
C ASP A 419 24.22 -18.39 -23.87
N TRP A 420 24.14 -17.19 -23.31
CA TRP A 420 24.65 -15.96 -23.93
C TRP A 420 26.18 -15.92 -24.08
N TYR A 421 26.91 -16.86 -23.47
CA TYR A 421 28.35 -17.04 -23.60
C TYR A 421 28.74 -18.17 -24.56
N GLY A 422 27.75 -18.88 -25.12
CA GLY A 422 27.96 -20.04 -25.99
C GLY A 422 28.15 -21.36 -25.24
N ILE A 423 27.96 -21.37 -23.91
CA ILE A 423 28.02 -22.58 -23.11
C ILE A 423 26.71 -23.34 -23.29
N GLN A 424 26.83 -24.63 -23.57
CA GLN A 424 25.68 -25.48 -23.81
C GLN A 424 25.33 -26.34 -22.60
N ASN A 425 24.06 -26.74 -22.50
CA ASN A 425 23.63 -27.70 -21.47
C ASN A 425 24.35 -29.05 -21.68
N ARG A 426 25.02 -29.53 -20.62
CA ARG A 426 25.80 -30.79 -20.68
C ARG A 426 24.93 -32.04 -20.56
N ASP A 427 23.89 -31.96 -19.75
CA ASP A 427 22.99 -33.08 -19.47
C ASP A 427 21.63 -32.90 -20.16
N SER A 428 20.97 -34.02 -20.41
CA SER A 428 19.59 -34.05 -20.90
C SER A 428 18.63 -33.49 -19.85
N ILE A 429 17.69 -32.65 -20.26
CA ILE A 429 16.57 -32.23 -19.42
C ILE A 429 15.33 -33.01 -19.86
N VAL A 430 14.80 -33.82 -18.94
CA VAL A 430 13.58 -34.60 -19.17
C VAL A 430 12.49 -34.14 -18.21
N ALA A 431 11.30 -33.84 -18.74
CA ALA A 431 10.14 -33.45 -17.95
C ALA A 431 8.88 -34.17 -18.43
N ASP A 432 8.26 -34.93 -17.53
CA ASP A 432 6.92 -35.49 -17.72
C ASP A 432 5.89 -34.50 -17.18
N LEU A 433 4.91 -34.19 -18.01
CA LEU A 433 4.00 -33.06 -17.84
C LEU A 433 2.58 -33.50 -18.19
N ASN A 434 1.57 -32.98 -17.50
CA ASN A 434 0.18 -33.17 -17.89
C ASN A 434 -0.40 -31.82 -18.27
N VAL A 435 -0.79 -31.65 -19.52
CA VAL A 435 -1.44 -30.42 -19.94
C VAL A 435 -2.89 -30.49 -19.51
N ASP A 436 -3.38 -29.46 -18.83
CA ASP A 436 -4.79 -29.44 -18.45
C ASP A 436 -5.69 -29.25 -19.69
N SER A 437 -6.94 -29.70 -19.59
CA SER A 437 -7.92 -29.42 -20.66
C SER A 437 -8.16 -27.92 -20.77
N GLY A 438 -8.11 -27.38 -21.99
CA GLY A 438 -8.42 -25.97 -22.27
C GLY A 438 -9.82 -25.57 -21.81
N GLU A 439 -10.76 -26.52 -21.77
CA GLU A 439 -12.13 -26.31 -21.26
C GLU A 439 -12.18 -25.91 -19.79
N LEU A 440 -11.12 -26.16 -19.00
CA LEU A 440 -11.03 -25.72 -17.61
C LEU A 440 -10.66 -24.24 -17.47
N TYR A 441 -10.34 -23.57 -18.57
CA TYR A 441 -9.87 -22.18 -18.61
C TYR A 441 -10.81 -21.31 -19.44
N GLY A 442 -10.74 -20.00 -19.24
CA GLY A 442 -11.44 -19.02 -20.06
C GLY A 442 -10.47 -18.04 -20.73
N ASP A 443 -10.98 -17.29 -21.68
CA ASP A 443 -10.24 -16.23 -22.38
C ASP A 443 -10.86 -14.87 -22.04
N LEU A 444 -10.01 -13.84 -21.99
CA LEU A 444 -10.41 -12.46 -21.72
C LEU A 444 -9.82 -11.56 -22.80
N VAL A 445 -10.67 -10.73 -23.41
CA VAL A 445 -10.28 -9.71 -24.38
C VAL A 445 -10.72 -8.35 -23.87
N ILE A 446 -9.77 -7.43 -23.75
CA ILE A 446 -10.02 -6.07 -23.29
C ILE A 446 -9.73 -5.11 -24.44
N TYR A 447 -10.71 -4.29 -24.78
CA TYR A 447 -10.59 -3.21 -25.75
C TYR A 447 -10.44 -1.89 -25.01
N PHE A 448 -9.30 -1.22 -25.17
CA PHE A 448 -9.07 0.13 -24.68
C PHE A 448 -9.34 1.14 -25.79
N THR A 449 -10.16 2.15 -25.51
CA THR A 449 -10.46 3.28 -26.42
C THR A 449 -10.15 4.61 -25.74
N ASN A 450 -9.87 5.63 -26.55
CA ASN A 450 -9.56 6.99 -26.08
C ASN A 450 -8.36 7.08 -25.12
N LEU A 451 -7.37 6.19 -25.30
CA LEU A 451 -6.07 6.33 -24.63
C LEU A 451 -5.41 7.65 -25.06
N ASN A 452 -4.68 8.29 -24.15
CA ASN A 452 -3.89 9.46 -24.50
C ASN A 452 -2.68 9.01 -25.34
N PRO A 453 -2.57 9.40 -26.62
CA PRO A 453 -1.52 8.93 -27.51
C PRO A 453 -0.17 9.64 -27.27
N THR A 454 0.03 10.28 -26.11
CA THR A 454 1.29 10.92 -25.71
C THR A 454 1.82 10.38 -24.37
N ILE A 455 1.23 9.30 -23.87
CA ILE A 455 1.55 8.69 -22.58
C ILE A 455 1.62 7.17 -22.79
N ASP A 456 2.57 6.54 -22.11
CA ASP A 456 2.65 5.09 -22.07
C ASP A 456 1.79 4.50 -20.97
N TYR A 457 1.39 3.25 -21.16
CA TYR A 457 0.58 2.55 -20.18
C TYR A 457 1.10 1.16 -19.87
N ILE A 458 0.95 0.77 -18.60
CA ILE A 458 1.15 -0.60 -18.16
C ILE A 458 -0.21 -1.17 -17.80
N VAL A 459 -0.54 -2.29 -18.42
CA VAL A 459 -1.78 -3.02 -18.19
C VAL A 459 -1.47 -4.34 -17.52
N ARG A 460 -2.16 -4.67 -16.43
CA ARG A 460 -2.02 -5.97 -15.76
C ARG A 460 -3.32 -6.45 -15.15
N LEU A 461 -3.48 -7.77 -15.09
CA LEU A 461 -4.62 -8.39 -14.41
C LEU A 461 -4.27 -8.63 -12.95
N ILE A 462 -5.23 -8.33 -12.08
CA ILE A 462 -5.20 -8.60 -10.65
C ILE A 462 -6.22 -9.70 -10.36
N ASP A 463 -5.83 -10.73 -9.61
CA ASP A 463 -6.73 -11.81 -9.20
C ASP A 463 -7.55 -11.45 -7.96
N GLY A 464 -8.44 -12.36 -7.53
CA GLY A 464 -9.27 -12.15 -6.34
C GLY A 464 -8.53 -12.11 -5.00
N ASN A 465 -7.20 -12.30 -4.98
CA ASN A 465 -6.34 -12.14 -3.80
C ASN A 465 -5.44 -10.91 -3.90
N ASP A 466 -5.79 -9.96 -4.78
CA ASP A 466 -5.01 -8.75 -5.06
C ASP A 466 -3.59 -8.99 -5.55
N GLN A 467 -3.36 -10.15 -6.18
CA GLN A 467 -2.07 -10.49 -6.76
C GLN A 467 -2.08 -10.27 -8.27
N VAL A 468 -0.97 -9.72 -8.79
CA VAL A 468 -0.77 -9.59 -10.23
C VAL A 468 -0.67 -10.99 -10.85
N VAL A 469 -1.52 -11.26 -11.84
CA VAL A 469 -1.47 -12.50 -12.62
C VAL A 469 -0.18 -12.53 -13.42
N LEU A 470 0.66 -13.54 -13.19
CA LEU A 470 1.96 -13.68 -13.85
C LEU A 470 1.81 -13.69 -15.37
N GLY A 471 2.63 -12.89 -16.06
CA GLY A 471 2.60 -12.77 -17.52
C GLY A 471 1.38 -12.04 -18.09
N SER A 472 0.53 -11.43 -17.25
CA SER A 472 -0.56 -10.55 -17.70
C SER A 472 -0.12 -9.13 -18.02
N ARG A 473 1.10 -8.73 -17.62
CA ARG A 473 1.64 -7.41 -17.93
C ARG A 473 1.69 -7.18 -19.45
N ARG A 474 1.20 -6.04 -19.92
CA ARG A 474 1.35 -5.50 -21.27
C ARG A 474 1.80 -4.06 -21.16
N TYR A 475 2.56 -3.60 -22.14
CA TYR A 475 2.98 -2.22 -22.29
C TYR A 475 2.31 -1.66 -23.54
N ILE A 476 1.74 -0.46 -23.44
CA ILE A 476 1.09 0.26 -24.52
C ILE A 476 1.93 1.52 -24.75
N ASP A 477 2.53 1.59 -25.93
CA ASP A 477 3.47 2.63 -26.36
C ASP A 477 2.72 3.72 -27.14
N GLU A 478 2.39 4.84 -26.50
CA GLU A 478 1.76 6.04 -27.10
C GLU A 478 0.61 5.75 -28.10
N GLN A 479 -0.38 4.92 -27.73
CA GLN A 479 -1.49 4.53 -28.63
C GLN A 479 -2.82 5.16 -28.24
N PHE A 480 -3.72 5.31 -29.22
CA PHE A 480 -5.10 5.77 -29.00
C PHE A 480 -6.09 4.62 -28.71
N GLU A 481 -5.81 3.43 -29.27
CA GLU A 481 -6.58 2.21 -29.10
C GLU A 481 -5.63 1.03 -28.89
N TYR A 482 -6.03 0.07 -28.06
CA TYR A 482 -5.24 -1.14 -27.81
C TYR A 482 -6.15 -2.33 -27.46
N VAL A 483 -5.76 -3.53 -27.90
CA VAL A 483 -6.47 -4.77 -27.57
C VAL A 483 -5.57 -5.70 -26.76
N ALA A 484 -5.95 -5.98 -25.52
CA ALA A 484 -5.25 -6.92 -24.65
C ALA A 484 -5.96 -8.28 -24.66
N GLU A 485 -5.30 -9.29 -25.24
CA GLU A 485 -5.77 -10.68 -25.19
C GLU A 485 -5.06 -11.49 -24.10
N TYR A 486 -5.86 -12.18 -23.28
CA TYR A 486 -5.43 -13.10 -22.25
C TYR A 486 -6.08 -14.46 -22.48
N LYS A 487 -5.27 -15.46 -22.79
CA LYS A 487 -5.75 -16.81 -23.12
C LYS A 487 -5.49 -17.78 -21.99
N SER A 488 -6.41 -18.73 -21.82
CA SER A 488 -6.33 -19.80 -20.83
C SER A 488 -6.11 -19.29 -19.40
N LEU A 489 -6.85 -18.25 -19.01
CA LEU A 489 -6.94 -17.80 -17.63
C LEU A 489 -7.76 -18.79 -16.80
N ARG A 490 -7.40 -18.95 -15.53
CA ARG A 490 -8.19 -19.79 -14.62
C ARG A 490 -9.56 -19.12 -14.37
N PRO A 491 -10.65 -19.88 -14.22
CA PRO A 491 -11.93 -19.31 -13.85
C PRO A 491 -11.83 -18.61 -12.49
N ALA A 492 -12.03 -17.30 -12.47
CA ALA A 492 -11.94 -16.44 -11.30
C ALA A 492 -12.55 -15.07 -11.59
N THR A 493 -12.70 -14.25 -10.55
CA THR A 493 -12.90 -12.81 -10.72
C THR A 493 -11.54 -12.16 -10.92
N TYR A 494 -11.47 -11.26 -11.90
CA TYR A 494 -10.28 -10.47 -12.21
C TYR A 494 -10.62 -9.00 -12.18
N ARG A 495 -9.63 -8.17 -11.86
CA ARG A 495 -9.68 -6.73 -12.06
C ARG A 495 -8.60 -6.34 -13.05
N MET A 496 -8.88 -5.36 -13.89
CA MET A 496 -7.87 -4.75 -14.73
C MET A 496 -7.24 -3.58 -13.98
N GLU A 497 -5.92 -3.48 -14.02
CA GLU A 497 -5.20 -2.31 -13.56
C GLU A 497 -4.45 -1.67 -14.73
N LEU A 498 -4.73 -0.39 -14.94
CA LEU A 498 -4.10 0.48 -15.93
C LEU A 498 -3.26 1.53 -15.21
N ILE A 499 -1.95 1.51 -15.41
CA ILE A 499 -1.00 2.46 -14.84
C ILE A 499 -0.59 3.42 -15.95
N TYR A 500 -0.65 4.72 -15.67
CA TYR A 500 -0.21 5.79 -16.57
C TYR A 500 1.29 5.99 -16.36
N ASP A 501 2.10 5.35 -17.20
CA ASP A 501 3.56 5.39 -17.17
C ASP A 501 4.07 6.61 -17.94
N SER A 502 3.85 7.78 -17.35
CA SER A 502 4.19 9.08 -17.95
C SER A 502 5.69 9.26 -18.24
N ASN A 503 6.54 8.39 -17.70
CA ASN A 503 7.97 8.47 -17.86
C ASN A 503 8.58 7.29 -18.65
N GLY A 504 7.74 6.36 -19.14
CA GLY A 504 8.11 5.27 -20.04
C GLY A 504 9.12 4.29 -19.45
N ASN A 505 9.19 4.17 -18.13
CA ASN A 505 10.18 3.29 -17.48
C ASN A 505 9.63 1.90 -17.14
N GLU A 506 8.42 1.61 -17.60
CA GLU A 506 7.79 0.31 -17.55
C GLU A 506 7.48 -0.19 -16.12
N ARG A 507 7.43 0.71 -15.12
CA ARG A 507 7.02 0.40 -13.74
C ARG A 507 6.15 1.52 -13.16
N TYR A 508 5.49 1.22 -12.04
CA TYR A 508 4.80 2.25 -11.25
C TYR A 508 5.82 3.03 -10.41
N ASP A 509 5.78 4.35 -10.50
CA ASP A 509 6.56 5.24 -9.65
C ASP A 509 5.70 6.01 -8.63
N VAL A 510 6.18 6.01 -7.38
CA VAL A 510 5.69 6.88 -6.30
C VAL A 510 6.09 8.33 -6.53
N GLY A 511 5.43 9.25 -5.81
CA GLY A 511 5.78 10.66 -5.81
C GLY A 511 7.06 10.94 -5.02
N ASP A 512 7.67 12.09 -5.29
CA ASP A 512 8.81 12.61 -4.53
C ASP A 512 8.65 14.11 -4.27
N LEU A 513 8.38 14.47 -3.02
CA LEU A 513 8.20 15.85 -2.59
C LEU A 513 9.47 16.70 -2.81
N ARG A 514 10.67 16.10 -2.76
CA ARG A 514 11.95 16.83 -2.94
C ARG A 514 12.08 17.43 -4.34
N PHE A 515 11.46 16.76 -5.31
CA PHE A 515 11.54 17.11 -6.73
C PHE A 515 10.19 17.56 -7.30
N GLY A 516 9.16 17.69 -6.46
CA GLY A 516 7.81 18.04 -6.90
C GLY A 516 7.17 17.00 -7.84
N LEU A 517 7.60 15.74 -7.77
CA LEU A 517 7.10 14.67 -8.63
C LEU A 517 5.83 14.04 -8.04
N GLN A 518 4.74 14.04 -8.79
CA GLN A 518 3.52 13.33 -8.41
C GLN A 518 3.65 11.81 -8.62
N PRO A 519 2.94 10.99 -7.83
CA PRO A 519 2.83 9.56 -8.09
C PRO A 519 2.04 9.32 -9.39
N GLU A 520 2.41 8.28 -10.10
CA GLU A 520 1.72 7.88 -11.33
C GLU A 520 0.28 7.48 -11.07
N THR A 521 -0.59 7.67 -12.06
CA THR A 521 -2.02 7.39 -11.90
C THR A 521 -2.30 5.92 -12.13
N VAL A 522 -3.10 5.32 -11.25
CA VAL A 522 -3.55 3.93 -11.38
C VAL A 522 -5.07 3.92 -11.44
N GLN A 523 -5.63 3.33 -12.49
CA GLN A 523 -7.06 3.10 -12.65
C GLN A 523 -7.36 1.61 -12.61
N ARG A 524 -8.40 1.24 -11.86
CA ARG A 524 -8.87 -0.14 -11.75
C ARG A 524 -10.24 -0.30 -12.34
N PHE A 525 -10.44 -1.38 -13.09
CA PHE A 525 -11.70 -1.70 -13.74
C PHE A 525 -12.14 -3.10 -13.34
N GLU A 526 -13.38 -3.19 -12.88
CA GLU A 526 -14.02 -4.47 -12.60
C GLU A 526 -14.31 -5.21 -13.90
N ILE A 527 -13.98 -6.51 -13.92
CA ILE A 527 -14.25 -7.40 -15.04
C ILE A 527 -15.32 -8.40 -14.60
N GLU A 528 -16.19 -8.79 -15.53
CA GLU A 528 -17.15 -9.85 -15.27
C GLU A 528 -16.43 -11.16 -14.86
N PRO A 529 -16.96 -11.91 -13.88
CA PRO A 529 -16.33 -13.15 -13.44
C PRO A 529 -16.11 -14.13 -14.59
N LEU A 530 -14.85 -14.52 -14.80
CA LEU A 530 -14.46 -15.43 -15.87
C LEU A 530 -14.82 -16.87 -15.50
N ARG A 531 -15.49 -17.56 -16.42
CA ARG A 531 -15.87 -18.97 -16.27
C ARG A 531 -15.06 -19.87 -17.20
N ALA A 532 -15.01 -21.15 -16.84
CA ALA A 532 -14.42 -22.19 -17.66
C ALA A 532 -15.10 -22.25 -19.05
N ASN A 533 -14.29 -22.38 -20.11
CA ASN A 533 -14.70 -22.45 -21.51
C ASN A 533 -15.49 -21.23 -22.02
N TRP A 534 -15.32 -20.07 -21.38
CA TRP A 534 -15.96 -18.81 -21.79
C TRP A 534 -14.92 -17.82 -22.31
N THR A 535 -15.37 -16.96 -23.23
CA THR A 535 -14.64 -15.74 -23.61
C THR A 535 -15.42 -14.55 -23.05
N VAL A 536 -14.74 -13.72 -22.26
CA VAL A 536 -15.28 -12.45 -21.76
C VAL A 536 -14.65 -11.33 -22.58
N GLU A 537 -15.47 -10.43 -23.08
CA GLU A 537 -15.05 -9.22 -23.79
C GLU A 537 -15.47 -8.00 -22.99
N LYS A 538 -14.56 -7.04 -22.82
CA LYS A 538 -14.83 -5.79 -22.09
C LYS A 538 -14.22 -4.62 -22.83
N THR A 539 -15.01 -3.56 -23.00
CA THR A 539 -14.52 -2.26 -23.45
C THR A 539 -14.27 -1.35 -22.26
N ILE A 540 -13.09 -0.71 -22.23
CA ILE A 540 -12.68 0.32 -21.30
C ILE A 540 -12.50 1.61 -22.10
N ASP A 541 -13.33 2.59 -21.79
CA ASP A 541 -13.33 3.91 -22.41
C ASP A 541 -12.76 4.92 -21.40
N LEU A 542 -11.72 5.67 -21.79
CA LEU A 542 -10.90 6.50 -20.90
C LEU A 542 -11.17 8.00 -21.01
#